data_AF-A0A969FAG9-F1
#
_entry.id   AF-A0A969FAG9-F1
#
_cell.length_a   1.000
_cell.length_b   1.000
_cell.length_c   1.000
_cell.angle_alpha   90.00
_cell.angle_beta   90.00
_cell.angle_gamma   90.00
#
_symmetry.space_group_name_H-M   'P 1'
#
loop_
_entity.id
_entity.type
_entity.pdbx_description
1 polymer ?
#
loop_
_entity_poly.entity_id
_entity_poly.type
_entity_poly.pdbx_seq_one_letter_code
_entity_poly.pdbx_strand_id
1 'polypeptide(L)' 'MDELTPRERRHLRTKDAILDAARLIIKEQGADALSIRAIAEQIDYSPAGLYEYFGSKEE' A
#
# COMPACT_ATOMS: atom_id res chain seq x y z
N MET A 1 19.77 -20.18 -4.56
CA MET A 1 18.55 -19.41 -4.26
C MET A 1 19.03 -18.03 -3.90
N ASP A 2 18.78 -17.03 -4.73
CA ASP A 2 19.13 -15.66 -4.35
C ASP A 2 18.24 -15.26 -3.18
N GLU A 3 18.85 -14.97 -2.04
CA GLU A 3 18.14 -14.50 -0.86
C GLU A 3 17.77 -13.03 -1.07
N LEU A 4 16.49 -12.69 -0.86
CA LEU A 4 16.03 -11.30 -0.98
C LEU A 4 16.90 -10.38 -0.12
N THR A 5 17.38 -9.31 -0.71
CA THR A 5 18.11 -8.26 -0.01
C THR A 5 17.22 -7.63 1.08
N PRO A 6 17.81 -7.03 2.13
CA PRO A 6 17.04 -6.29 3.13
C PRO A 6 16.09 -5.23 2.52
N ARG A 7 16.50 -4.60 1.41
CA ARG A 7 15.69 -3.62 0.69
C ARG A 7 14.45 -4.26 0.05
N GLU A 8 14.61 -5.40 -0.62
CA GLU A 8 13.49 -6.11 -1.24
C GLU A 8 12.50 -6.63 -0.20
N ARG A 9 13.00 -7.16 0.93
CA ARG A 9 12.13 -7.58 2.04
C ARG A 9 11.34 -6.40 2.61
N ARG A 10 11.96 -5.22 2.73
CA ARG A 10 11.26 -4.00 3.17
C ARG A 10 10.18 -3.59 2.16
N HIS A 11 10.51 -3.62 0.88
CA HIS A 11 9.58 -3.30 -0.20
C HIS A 11 8.36 -4.23 -0.19
N LEU A 12 8.56 -5.54 -0.06
CA LEU A 12 7.45 -6.50 0.04
C LEU A 12 6.57 -6.26 1.26
N ARG A 13 7.16 -6.02 2.44
CA ARG A 13 6.39 -5.69 3.66
C ARG A 13 5.55 -4.43 3.50
N THR A 14 6.09 -3.40 2.86
CA THR A 14 5.34 -2.18 2.58
C THR A 14 4.21 -2.45 1.58
N LYS A 15 4.45 -3.25 0.54
CA LYS A 15 3.40 -3.67 -0.40
C LYS A 15 2.26 -4.41 0.29
N ASP A 16 2.58 -5.34 1.20
CA ASP A 16 1.57 -6.07 1.97
C ASP A 16 0.75 -5.13 2.87
N ALA A 17 1.41 -4.19 3.56
CA ALA A 17 0.74 -3.19 4.39
C ALA A 17 -0.24 -2.31 3.59
N ILE A 18 0.12 -1.94 2.35
CA ILE A 18 -0.75 -1.18 1.45
C ILE A 18 -2.00 -1.98 1.09
N LEU A 19 -1.84 -3.26 0.71
CA LEU A 19 -2.96 -4.13 0.34
C LEU A 19 -3.90 -4.38 1.54
N ASP A 20 -3.35 -4.56 2.73
CA ASP A 20 -4.14 -4.76 3.94
C ASP A 20 -4.93 -3.50 4.32
N ALA A 21 -4.32 -2.32 4.20
CA ALA A 21 -5.03 -1.06 4.40
C ALA A 21 -6.14 -0.84 3.37
N ALA A 22 -5.89 -1.15 2.09
CA ALA A 22 -6.91 -1.07 1.05
C ALA A 22 -8.11 -1.99 1.36
N ARG A 23 -7.85 -3.23 1.76
CA ARG A 23 -8.90 -4.19 2.16
C ARG A 23 -9.70 -3.69 3.36
N LEU A 24 -9.03 -3.09 4.36
CA LEU A 24 -9.69 -2.55 5.55
C LEU A 24 -10.62 -1.38 5.18
N ILE A 25 -10.13 -0.43 4.38
CA ILE A 25 -10.92 0.71 3.91
C ILE A 25 -12.16 0.23 3.15
N ILE A 26 -12.01 -0.70 2.20
CA ILE A 26 -13.14 -1.25 1.45
C ILE A 26 -14.15 -1.91 2.40
N LYS A 27 -13.66 -2.70 3.36
CA LYS A 27 -14.51 -3.43 4.31
C LYS A 27 -15.30 -2.50 5.24
N GLU A 28 -14.68 -1.43 5.71
CA GLU A 28 -15.27 -0.54 6.73
C GLU A 28 -16.03 0.64 6.13
N GLN A 29 -15.57 1.17 5.00
CA GLN A 29 -16.04 2.43 4.42
C GLN A 29 -16.58 2.29 2.99
N GLY A 30 -16.47 1.10 2.39
CA GLY A 30 -16.87 0.83 1.01
C GLY A 30 -15.80 1.19 -0.02
N ALA A 31 -15.98 0.70 -1.25
CA ALA A 31 -15.01 0.87 -2.32
C ALA A 31 -14.81 2.33 -2.77
N ASP A 32 -15.83 3.18 -2.60
CA ASP A 32 -15.77 4.60 -2.97
C ASP A 32 -14.82 5.40 -2.07
N ALA A 33 -14.60 4.95 -0.83
CA ALA A 33 -13.65 5.56 0.10
C ALA A 33 -12.18 5.22 -0.25
N LEU A 34 -11.95 4.23 -1.13
CA LEU A 34 -10.60 3.81 -1.47
C LEU A 34 -9.87 4.84 -2.34
N SER A 35 -8.81 5.41 -1.76
CA SER A 35 -7.88 6.30 -2.45
C SER A 35 -6.45 6.14 -1.92
N ILE A 36 -5.45 6.52 -2.72
CA ILE A 36 -4.04 6.55 -2.31
C ILE A 36 -3.84 7.36 -1.02
N ARG A 37 -4.59 8.47 -0.85
CA ARG A 37 -4.51 9.29 0.36
C ARG A 37 -5.06 8.55 1.58
N ALA A 38 -6.22 7.92 1.45
CA ALA A 38 -6.82 7.16 2.55
C ALA A 38 -5.92 5.99 3.00
N ILE A 39 -5.30 5.29 2.04
CA ILE A 39 -4.31 4.24 2.35
C ILE A 39 -3.09 4.83 3.06
N ALA A 40 -2.55 5.95 2.56
CA ALA A 40 -1.38 6.60 3.13
C ALA A 40 -1.61 7.05 4.58
N GLU A 41 -2.77 7.64 4.86
CA GLU A 41 -3.19 8.01 6.21
C GLU A 41 -3.32 6.78 7.12
N GLN A 42 -3.89 5.67 6.61
CA GLN A 42 -4.09 4.45 7.39
C GLN A 42 -2.78 3.78 7.83
N ILE A 43 -1.70 3.92 7.05
CA ILE A 43 -0.41 3.24 7.33
C ILE A 43 0.72 4.19 7.71
N ASP A 44 0.42 5.47 7.97
CA ASP A 44 1.38 6.54 8.31
C ASP A 44 2.48 6.74 7.24
N TYR A 45 2.04 6.79 5.97
CA TYR A 45 2.90 7.06 4.82
C TYR A 45 2.53 8.38 4.15
N SER A 46 3.46 8.93 3.38
CA SER A 46 3.13 10.01 2.46
C SER A 46 2.45 9.44 1.21
N PRO A 47 1.43 10.13 0.64
CA PRO A 47 0.85 9.72 -0.63
C PRO A 47 1.89 9.61 -1.75
N ALA A 48 2.89 10.50 -1.74
CA ALA A 48 4.02 10.47 -2.69
C ALA A 48 4.81 9.16 -2.61
N GLY A 49 5.07 8.65 -1.40
CA GLY A 49 5.81 7.40 -1.19
C GLY A 49 5.04 6.15 -1.64
N LEU A 50 3.69 6.21 -1.69
CA LEU A 50 2.89 5.08 -2.19
C LEU A 50 2.90 4.94 -3.71
N TYR A 51 3.13 6.04 -4.44
CA TYR A 51 3.26 5.98 -5.90
C TYR A 51 4.49 5.18 -6.36
N GLU A 52 5.47 4.95 -5.49
CA GLU A 52 6.60 4.04 -5.77
C GLU A 52 6.18 2.56 -5.81
N TYR A 53 5.03 2.21 -5.25
CA TYR A 53 4.53 0.84 -5.13
C TYR A 53 3.39 0.53 -6.10
N PHE A 54 2.59 1.53 -6.45
CA PHE A 54 1.43 1.40 -7.33
C PHE A 54 1.44 2.55 -8.33
N GLY A 55 1.69 2.23 -9.61
CA GLY A 55 1.75 3.21 -10.68
C GLY A 55 0.40 3.87 -11.01
N SER A 56 -0.71 3.24 -10.61
CA SER A 56 -2.07 3.78 -10.74
C SER A 56 -3.05 3.08 -9.80
N LYS A 57 -4.29 3.59 -9.68
CA LYS A 57 -5.38 2.95 -8.92
C LYS A 57 -5.83 1.61 -9.54
N GLU A 58 -5.44 1.32 -10.79
CA GLU A 58 -5.85 0.13 -11.56
C GLU A 58 -4.77 -0.98 -11.59
N GLU A 59 -3.62 -0.77 -10.95
CA GLU A 59 -2.54 -1.76 -10.80
C GLU A 59 -2.60 -2.47 -9.43
#